data_AF-A0A8S3Z5T1-F1
#
_entry.id   AF-A0A8S3Z5T1-F1
#
_cell.length_a   1.000
_cell.length_b   1.000
_cell.length_c   1.000
_cell.angle_alpha   90.00
_cell.angle_beta   90.00
_cell.angle_gamma   90.00
#
_symmetry.space_group_name_H-M   'P 1'
#
loop_
_entity.id
_entity.type
_entity.pdbx_description
1 polymer ?
#
loop_
_entity_poly.entity_id
_entity_poly.type
_entity_poly.pdbx_seq_one_letter_code
_entity_poly.pdbx_strand_id
1 'polypeptide(L)'
;MAGQSIMDRVVAAKHSIAGQGLAKSVCKATTEEVIGPKKKHLDYLLQCTNEPNVSIPQMADLLIERTQHTSWVVVFKALVSIHNLMNYGNERFTQYLASNNCSFSLSGFIDKGGVQGYDMSTFIRRYAKYLNEKAISYRVMAFDFCKVKRGKDDGLLRTMNTEKLLKTLPVLQQQLDALLEFDCAPNELTNGVITACFMLLFKDLIRLFACYNDGVINLLEKYFDMNKKQCKDALDLYKKFLVRMDKVSEFLKVAESMGIDKGDIPDLAKGLKNNSTSAPASLLDALEQHLATLEGKKAGATTPTGTSKPVGFTSALNTMTSNTFNVSDTEKRRILDEENQHLEKLK
;
A
#
# COMPACT_ATOMS: atom_id res chain seq x y z
N MET A 1 -9.47 -23.66 -47.88
CA MET A 1 -9.28 -23.56 -46.42
C MET A 1 -7.80 -23.38 -46.17
N ALA A 2 -7.34 -22.16 -45.85
CA ALA A 2 -5.94 -21.95 -45.50
C ALA A 2 -5.70 -22.59 -44.12
N GLY A 3 -4.92 -23.67 -44.10
CA GLY A 3 -4.56 -24.37 -42.86
C GLY A 3 -3.67 -23.50 -41.98
N GLN A 4 -3.84 -23.62 -40.67
CA GLN A 4 -3.03 -22.93 -39.67
C GLN A 4 -1.53 -23.17 -39.92
N SER A 5 -0.73 -22.10 -39.93
CA SER A 5 0.70 -22.23 -40.24
C SER A 5 1.41 -23.06 -39.17
N ILE A 6 2.57 -23.62 -39.53
CA ILE A 6 3.40 -24.36 -38.57
C ILE A 6 3.85 -23.43 -37.43
N MET A 7 4.12 -22.15 -37.75
CA MET A 7 4.49 -21.16 -36.75
C MET A 7 3.35 -20.90 -35.76
N ASP A 8 2.10 -20.80 -36.24
CA ASP A 8 0.93 -20.63 -35.37
C ASP A 8 0.74 -21.81 -34.42
N ARG A 9 0.98 -23.04 -34.91
CA ARG A 9 0.90 -24.27 -34.10
C ARG A 9 2.00 -24.31 -33.03
N VAL A 10 3.22 -23.89 -33.36
CA VAL A 10 4.34 -23.81 -32.40
C VAL A 10 4.05 -22.75 -31.33
N VAL A 11 3.53 -21.59 -31.72
CA VAL A 11 3.13 -20.52 -30.79
C VAL A 11 1.99 -21.00 -29.87
N ALA A 12 0.97 -21.65 -30.42
CA ALA A 12 -0.13 -22.22 -29.63
C ALA A 12 0.33 -23.29 -28.64
N ALA A 13 1.24 -24.19 -29.04
CA ALA A 13 1.83 -25.19 -28.16
C ALA A 13 2.63 -24.55 -27.01
N LYS A 14 3.43 -23.51 -27.30
CA LYS A 14 4.17 -22.76 -26.26
C LYS A 14 3.21 -22.13 -25.25
N HIS A 15 2.13 -21.49 -25.71
CA HIS A 15 1.12 -20.91 -24.82
C HIS A 15 0.37 -21.96 -24.00
N SER A 16 0.04 -23.12 -24.59
CA SER A 16 -0.62 -24.21 -23.88
C SER A 16 0.25 -24.78 -22.74
N ILE A 17 1.54 -25.03 -23.02
CA ILE A 17 2.50 -25.53 -22.03
C ILE A 17 2.71 -24.49 -20.91
N ALA A 18 2.91 -23.22 -21.27
CA ALA A 18 3.04 -22.14 -20.30
C ALA A 18 1.79 -22.02 -19.42
N GLY A 19 0.59 -22.06 -20.02
CA GLY A 19 -0.69 -22.02 -19.31
C GLY A 19 -0.88 -23.20 -18.34
N GLN A 20 -0.52 -24.42 -18.74
CA GLN A 20 -0.54 -25.59 -17.85
C GLN A 20 0.45 -25.43 -16.68
N GLY A 21 1.63 -24.85 -16.93
CA GLY A 21 2.60 -24.51 -15.89
C GLY A 21 2.05 -23.52 -14.87
N LEU A 22 1.36 -22.46 -15.33
CA LEU A 22 0.71 -21.47 -14.49
C LEU A 22 -0.37 -22.09 -13.60
N ALA A 23 -1.32 -22.83 -14.19
CA ALA A 23 -2.41 -23.45 -13.46
C ALA A 23 -1.89 -24.38 -12.33
N LYS A 24 -0.87 -25.18 -12.64
CA LYS A 24 -0.21 -26.04 -11.65
C LYS A 24 0.44 -25.23 -10.53
N SER A 25 1.12 -24.14 -10.84
CA SER A 25 1.76 -23.30 -9.82
C SER A 25 0.74 -22.57 -8.94
N VAL A 26 -0.33 -22.03 -9.54
CA VAL A 26 -1.44 -21.40 -8.82
C VAL A 26 -2.06 -22.39 -7.83
N CYS A 27 -2.43 -23.60 -8.26
CA CYS A 27 -2.97 -24.63 -7.36
C CYS A 27 -2.00 -25.00 -6.22
N LYS A 28 -0.70 -25.06 -6.49
CA LYS A 28 0.33 -25.32 -5.47
C LYS A 28 0.55 -24.15 -4.50
N ALA A 29 0.34 -22.91 -4.94
CA ALA A 29 0.37 -21.74 -4.07
C ALA A 29 -0.89 -21.66 -3.19
N THR A 30 -2.03 -22.17 -3.67
CA THR A 30 -3.34 -22.10 -3.03
C THR A 30 -3.87 -23.47 -2.57
N THR A 31 -3.01 -24.31 -1.99
CA THR A 31 -3.44 -25.59 -1.40
C THR A 31 -4.31 -25.38 -0.15
N GLU A 32 -4.99 -26.41 0.32
CA GLU A 32 -5.77 -26.39 1.58
C GLU A 32 -4.90 -26.51 2.84
N GLU A 33 -3.58 -26.65 2.70
CA GLU A 33 -2.66 -26.62 3.85
C GLU A 33 -2.71 -25.25 4.53
N VAL A 34 -2.95 -25.24 5.86
CA VAL A 34 -3.08 -24.04 6.72
C VAL A 34 -1.71 -23.42 7.04
N ILE A 35 -0.98 -23.10 5.98
CA ILE A 35 0.27 -22.35 5.97
C ILE A 35 0.21 -21.34 4.83
N GLY A 36 0.96 -20.25 4.94
CA GLY A 36 1.09 -19.27 3.86
C GLY A 36 1.56 -19.92 2.55
N PRO A 37 1.31 -19.29 1.39
CA PRO A 37 1.80 -19.80 0.11
C PRO A 37 3.31 -20.04 0.16
N LYS A 38 3.75 -21.25 -0.21
CA LYS A 38 5.17 -21.62 -0.14
C LYS A 38 5.97 -20.73 -1.10
N LYS A 39 7.06 -20.14 -0.58
CA LYS A 39 7.93 -19.19 -1.31
C LYS A 39 8.28 -19.65 -2.73
N LYS A 40 8.72 -20.90 -2.91
CA LYS A 40 9.05 -21.49 -4.22
C LYS A 40 7.95 -21.38 -5.29
N HIS A 41 6.67 -21.36 -4.90
CA HIS A 41 5.55 -21.23 -5.84
C HIS A 41 5.27 -19.76 -6.17
N LEU A 42 5.43 -18.87 -5.19
CA LEU A 42 5.38 -17.44 -5.40
C LEU A 42 6.54 -16.97 -6.30
N ASP A 43 7.77 -17.39 -6.03
CA ASP A 43 8.96 -17.05 -6.81
C ASP A 43 8.79 -17.46 -8.29
N TYR A 44 8.23 -18.66 -8.54
CA TYR A 44 7.92 -19.09 -9.91
C TYR A 44 6.87 -18.20 -10.57
N LEU A 45 5.76 -17.87 -9.88
CA LEU A 45 4.73 -16.99 -10.43
C LEU A 45 5.28 -15.59 -10.69
N LEU A 46 6.13 -15.06 -9.81
CA LEU A 46 6.84 -13.79 -9.97
C LEU A 46 7.71 -13.81 -11.22
N GLN A 47 8.52 -14.85 -11.41
CA GLN A 47 9.31 -15.03 -12.63
C GLN A 47 8.40 -15.02 -13.86
N CYS A 48 7.29 -15.76 -13.83
CA CYS A 48 6.32 -15.77 -14.91
C CYS A 48 5.74 -14.38 -15.24
N THR A 49 5.64 -13.45 -14.29
CA THR A 49 5.19 -12.08 -14.61
C THR A 49 6.18 -11.29 -15.45
N ASN A 50 7.46 -11.63 -15.42
CA ASN A 50 8.53 -10.99 -16.20
C ASN A 50 8.71 -11.61 -17.59
N GLU A 51 8.22 -12.83 -17.80
CA GLU A 51 8.33 -13.55 -19.07
C GLU A 51 7.40 -12.97 -20.14
N PRO A 52 7.91 -12.43 -21.26
CA PRO A 52 7.07 -11.77 -22.27
C PRO A 52 6.02 -12.68 -22.92
N ASN A 53 6.27 -13.99 -22.93
CA ASN A 53 5.39 -14.99 -23.57
C ASN A 53 4.32 -15.54 -22.62
N VAL A 54 4.34 -15.15 -21.35
CA VAL A 54 3.35 -15.56 -20.35
C VAL A 54 2.14 -14.63 -20.42
N SER A 55 0.94 -15.22 -20.49
CA SER A 55 -0.31 -14.48 -20.47
C SER A 55 -0.64 -14.01 -19.05
N ILE A 56 -0.45 -12.72 -18.80
CA ILE A 56 -0.89 -12.05 -17.56
C ILE A 56 -2.41 -12.18 -17.35
N PRO A 57 -3.28 -12.00 -18.36
CA PRO A 57 -4.71 -12.23 -18.21
C PRO A 57 -5.02 -13.63 -17.68
N GLN A 58 -4.45 -14.66 -18.31
CA GLN A 58 -4.66 -16.05 -17.89
C GLN A 58 -4.19 -16.30 -16.46
N MET A 59 -3.03 -15.75 -16.07
CA MET A 59 -2.52 -15.87 -14.71
C MET A 59 -3.47 -15.23 -13.68
N ALA A 60 -3.97 -14.02 -13.98
CA ALA A 60 -4.91 -13.31 -13.13
C ALA A 60 -6.24 -14.07 -13.01
N ASP A 61 -6.79 -14.56 -14.13
CA ASP A 61 -8.03 -15.33 -14.16
C ASP A 61 -7.94 -16.60 -13.33
N LEU A 62 -6.83 -17.35 -13.45
CA LEU A 62 -6.57 -18.53 -12.63
C LEU A 62 -6.55 -18.19 -11.14
N LEU A 63 -5.92 -17.09 -10.74
CA LEU A 63 -5.90 -16.66 -9.33
C LEU A 63 -7.27 -16.19 -8.84
N ILE A 64 -8.01 -15.44 -9.67
CA ILE A 64 -9.37 -14.99 -9.37
C ILE A 64 -10.30 -16.19 -9.22
N GLU A 65 -10.18 -17.22 -10.05
CA GLU A 65 -10.94 -18.47 -9.92
C GLU A 65 -10.70 -19.11 -8.54
N ARG A 66 -9.46 -19.12 -8.05
CA ARG A 66 -9.16 -19.62 -6.69
C ARG A 66 -9.82 -18.79 -5.58
N THR A 67 -10.11 -17.50 -5.81
CA THR A 67 -10.84 -16.68 -4.83
C THR A 67 -12.33 -17.05 -4.72
N GLN A 68 -12.88 -17.79 -5.69
CA GLN A 68 -14.28 -18.25 -5.67
C GLN A 68 -14.46 -19.62 -4.99
N HIS A 69 -13.39 -20.17 -4.41
CA HIS A 69 -13.44 -21.44 -3.71
C HIS A 69 -14.23 -21.34 -2.40
N THR A 70 -14.76 -22.47 -1.91
CA THR A 70 -15.52 -22.51 -0.64
C THR A 70 -14.61 -22.47 0.59
N SER A 71 -13.47 -23.17 0.54
CA SER A 71 -12.46 -23.18 1.61
C SER A 71 -11.82 -21.80 1.80
N TRP A 72 -11.93 -21.27 3.02
CA TRP A 72 -11.29 -20.02 3.43
C TRP A 72 -9.77 -20.05 3.18
N VAL A 73 -9.11 -21.20 3.36
CA VAL A 73 -7.66 -21.35 3.20
C VAL A 73 -7.25 -21.06 1.76
N VAL A 74 -7.98 -21.64 0.80
CA VAL A 74 -7.71 -21.46 -0.63
C VAL A 74 -7.94 -20.01 -1.04
N VAL A 75 -9.07 -19.44 -0.65
CA VAL A 75 -9.43 -18.04 -0.98
C VAL A 75 -8.41 -17.08 -0.40
N PHE A 76 -8.04 -17.24 0.86
CA PHE A 76 -7.10 -16.35 1.52
C PHE A 76 -5.70 -16.45 0.90
N LYS A 77 -5.22 -17.66 0.60
CA LYS A 77 -3.93 -17.87 -0.08
C LYS A 77 -3.92 -17.33 -1.51
N ALA A 78 -5.05 -17.37 -2.21
CA ALA A 78 -5.18 -16.73 -3.52
C ALA A 78 -4.99 -15.21 -3.40
N LEU A 79 -5.66 -14.56 -2.44
CA LEU A 79 -5.48 -13.13 -2.17
C LEU A 79 -4.04 -12.79 -1.77
N VAL A 80 -3.40 -13.60 -0.91
CA VAL A 80 -1.99 -13.41 -0.52
C VAL A 80 -1.05 -13.54 -1.73
N SER A 81 -1.32 -14.50 -2.62
CA SER A 81 -0.54 -14.69 -3.84
C SER A 81 -0.71 -13.51 -4.80
N ILE A 82 -1.93 -13.01 -4.99
CA ILE A 82 -2.23 -11.82 -5.80
C ILE A 82 -1.50 -10.60 -5.24
N HIS A 83 -1.59 -10.34 -3.93
CA HIS A 83 -0.91 -9.22 -3.30
C HIS A 83 0.61 -9.33 -3.46
N ASN A 84 1.18 -10.53 -3.32
CA ASN A 84 2.59 -10.77 -3.57
C ASN A 84 2.99 -10.41 -5.01
N LEU A 85 2.21 -10.82 -6.01
CA LEU A 85 2.44 -10.45 -7.42
C LEU A 85 2.29 -8.94 -7.67
N MET A 86 1.33 -8.28 -7.02
CA MET A 86 1.19 -6.81 -7.13
C MET A 86 2.44 -6.08 -6.60
N ASN A 87 3.02 -6.55 -5.50
CA ASN A 87 4.14 -5.88 -4.83
C ASN A 87 5.49 -6.21 -5.46
N TYR A 88 5.75 -7.47 -5.81
CA TYR A 88 7.07 -7.93 -6.26
C TYR A 88 7.12 -8.34 -7.73
N GLY A 89 5.97 -8.53 -8.37
CA GLY A 89 5.90 -8.92 -9.78
C GLY A 89 6.08 -7.73 -10.72
N ASN A 90 6.12 -8.05 -12.02
CA ASN A 90 6.12 -7.07 -13.08
C ASN A 90 4.86 -6.19 -13.03
N GLU A 91 5.03 -4.89 -13.32
CA GLU A 91 3.93 -3.92 -13.26
C GLU A 91 2.76 -4.27 -14.19
N ARG A 92 3.01 -5.03 -15.27
CA ARG A 92 1.97 -5.56 -16.16
C ARG A 92 0.86 -6.30 -15.43
N PHE A 93 1.18 -7.02 -14.34
CA PHE A 93 0.18 -7.72 -13.54
C PHE A 93 -0.77 -6.75 -12.83
N THR A 94 -0.23 -5.76 -12.11
CA THR A 94 -1.02 -4.73 -11.43
C THR A 94 -1.80 -3.86 -12.44
N GLN A 95 -1.18 -3.51 -13.57
CA GLN A 95 -1.84 -2.78 -14.66
C GLN A 95 -3.04 -3.54 -15.20
N TYR A 96 -2.91 -4.85 -15.40
CA TYR A 96 -4.02 -5.69 -15.87
C TYR A 96 -5.18 -5.68 -14.87
N LEU A 97 -4.91 -5.91 -13.58
CA LEU A 97 -5.95 -5.90 -12.54
C LEU A 97 -6.67 -4.54 -12.45
N ALA A 98 -5.91 -3.45 -12.50
CA ALA A 98 -6.42 -2.09 -12.47
C ALA A 98 -7.28 -1.76 -13.69
N SER A 99 -6.84 -2.13 -14.90
CA SER A 99 -7.49 -1.76 -16.16
C SER A 99 -8.75 -2.56 -16.45
N ASN A 100 -8.76 -3.86 -16.10
CA ASN A 100 -9.89 -4.76 -16.37
C ASN A 100 -10.93 -4.78 -15.25
N ASN A 101 -10.77 -3.88 -14.25
CA ASN A 101 -11.65 -3.80 -13.08
C ASN A 101 -11.84 -5.17 -12.42
N CYS A 102 -10.77 -5.95 -12.34
CA CYS A 102 -10.78 -7.25 -11.70
C CYS A 102 -11.06 -7.05 -10.21
N SER A 103 -12.32 -7.18 -9.80
CA SER A 103 -12.75 -7.01 -8.43
C SER A 103 -12.92 -8.35 -7.73
N PHE A 104 -12.37 -8.48 -6.53
CA PHE A 104 -12.66 -9.60 -5.63
C PHE A 104 -14.03 -9.36 -5.00
N SER A 105 -15.08 -9.96 -5.56
CA SER A 105 -16.46 -9.87 -5.05
C SER A 105 -16.67 -10.76 -3.82
N LEU A 106 -15.91 -10.50 -2.77
CA LEU A 106 -15.89 -11.30 -1.55
C LEU A 106 -16.63 -10.68 -0.38
N SER A 107 -17.38 -9.58 -0.57
CA SER A 107 -18.10 -8.88 0.52
C SER A 107 -19.07 -9.78 1.31
N GLY A 108 -19.62 -10.82 0.68
CA GLY A 108 -20.48 -11.83 1.31
C GLY A 108 -19.79 -13.16 1.64
N PHE A 109 -18.47 -13.27 1.47
CA PHE A 109 -17.76 -14.52 1.67
C PHE A 109 -17.91 -15.01 3.12
N ILE A 110 -18.30 -16.27 3.29
CA ILE A 110 -18.40 -16.94 4.58
C ILE A 110 -18.13 -18.43 4.43
N ASP A 111 -17.12 -18.92 5.14
CA ASP A 111 -16.86 -20.35 5.29
C ASP A 111 -17.46 -20.83 6.61
N LYS A 112 -18.45 -21.73 6.52
CA LYS A 112 -19.15 -22.32 7.67
C LYS A 112 -18.62 -23.71 8.04
N GLY A 113 -17.52 -24.16 7.46
CA GLY A 113 -16.93 -25.48 7.70
C GLY A 113 -16.34 -25.66 9.10
N GLY A 114 -16.14 -24.58 9.85
CA GLY A 114 -15.69 -24.60 11.25
C GLY A 114 -15.49 -23.20 11.83
N VAL A 115 -15.21 -23.12 13.14
CA VAL A 115 -15.01 -21.84 13.86
C VAL A 115 -13.91 -21.00 13.21
N GLN A 116 -12.77 -21.62 12.91
CA GLN A 116 -11.66 -20.92 12.25
C GLN A 116 -12.06 -20.39 10.87
N GLY A 117 -12.87 -21.12 10.10
CA GLY A 117 -13.37 -20.64 8.80
C GLY A 117 -14.26 -19.40 8.94
N TYR A 118 -15.11 -19.39 9.96
CA TYR A 118 -15.97 -18.24 10.27
C TYR A 118 -15.14 -17.00 10.64
N ASP A 119 -14.16 -17.15 11.52
CA ASP A 119 -13.29 -16.04 11.95
C ASP A 119 -12.45 -15.50 10.78
N MET A 120 -11.83 -16.39 10.01
CA MET A 120 -10.99 -16.02 8.86
C MET A 120 -11.80 -15.38 7.73
N SER A 121 -13.09 -15.68 7.61
CA SER A 121 -13.96 -15.05 6.62
C SER A 121 -14.01 -13.52 6.79
N THR A 122 -13.99 -13.02 8.03
CA THR A 122 -13.96 -11.57 8.30
C THR A 122 -12.69 -10.91 7.75
N PHE A 123 -11.53 -11.53 7.97
CA PHE A 123 -10.26 -11.02 7.46
C PHE A 123 -10.13 -11.14 5.94
N ILE A 124 -10.70 -12.19 5.34
CA ILE A 124 -10.77 -12.33 3.87
C ILE A 124 -11.54 -11.17 3.26
N ARG A 125 -12.71 -10.79 3.82
CA ARG A 125 -13.52 -9.66 3.34
C ARG A 125 -12.74 -8.34 3.40
N ARG A 126 -12.10 -8.07 4.55
CA ARG A 126 -11.31 -6.85 4.78
C ARG A 126 -10.09 -6.80 3.85
N TYR A 127 -9.38 -7.92 3.69
CA TYR A 127 -8.20 -8.00 2.83
C TYR A 127 -8.54 -7.86 1.34
N ALA A 128 -9.61 -8.50 0.89
CA ALA A 128 -10.12 -8.35 -0.47
C ALA A 128 -10.50 -6.89 -0.77
N LYS A 129 -11.13 -6.19 0.18
CA LYS A 129 -11.41 -4.75 0.07
C LYS A 129 -10.12 -3.94 -0.12
N TYR A 130 -9.09 -4.20 0.67
CA TYR A 130 -7.79 -3.55 0.49
C TYR A 130 -7.17 -3.80 -0.88
N LEU A 131 -7.17 -5.04 -1.38
CA LEU A 131 -6.59 -5.34 -2.71
C LEU A 131 -7.37 -4.68 -3.85
N ASN A 132 -8.71 -4.64 -3.75
CA ASN A 132 -9.54 -3.88 -4.69
C ASN A 132 -9.17 -2.38 -4.66
N GLU A 133 -9.03 -1.80 -3.46
CA GLU A 133 -8.65 -0.39 -3.32
C GLU A 133 -7.23 -0.11 -3.85
N LYS A 134 -6.28 -1.02 -3.64
CA LYS A 134 -4.93 -0.93 -4.23
C LYS A 134 -4.98 -0.92 -5.77
N ALA A 135 -5.80 -1.76 -6.39
CA ALA A 135 -5.98 -1.77 -7.84
C ALA A 135 -6.69 -0.51 -8.36
N ILE A 136 -7.71 -0.01 -7.65
CA ILE A 136 -8.41 1.25 -7.98
C ILE A 136 -7.45 2.43 -7.87
N SER A 137 -6.67 2.51 -6.79
CA SER A 137 -5.65 3.53 -6.58
C SER A 137 -4.66 3.57 -7.74
N TYR A 138 -4.14 2.41 -8.15
CA TYR A 138 -3.27 2.29 -9.33
C TYR A 138 -3.98 2.78 -10.60
N ARG A 139 -5.24 2.41 -10.83
CA ARG A 139 -6.01 2.83 -12.02
C ARG A 139 -6.13 4.35 -12.11
N VAL A 140 -6.45 5.02 -11.00
CA VAL A 140 -6.69 6.47 -10.98
C VAL A 140 -5.37 7.24 -11.07
N MET A 141 -4.29 6.73 -10.46
CA MET A 141 -3.00 7.41 -10.39
C MET A 141 -2.04 7.08 -11.54
N ALA A 142 -2.21 5.92 -12.18
CA ALA A 142 -1.28 5.32 -13.14
C ALA A 142 0.13 5.04 -12.57
N PHE A 143 0.22 4.86 -11.25
CA PHE A 143 1.43 4.39 -10.55
C PHE A 143 1.04 3.75 -9.21
N ASP A 144 1.90 2.89 -8.64
CA ASP A 144 1.71 2.29 -7.31
C ASP A 144 2.38 3.16 -6.23
N PHE A 145 1.61 3.71 -5.29
CA PHE A 145 2.14 4.46 -4.14
C PHE A 145 3.19 3.70 -3.33
N CYS A 146 3.15 2.36 -3.32
CA CYS A 146 4.16 1.55 -2.64
C CYS A 146 5.51 1.52 -3.38
N LYS A 147 5.55 1.89 -4.66
CA LYS A 147 6.74 1.80 -5.54
C LYS A 147 7.24 3.17 -6.03
N VAL A 148 6.61 4.27 -5.63
CA VAL A 148 7.04 5.60 -6.07
C VAL A 148 8.41 5.97 -5.50
N LYS A 149 9.13 6.80 -6.26
CA LYS A 149 10.36 7.43 -5.78
C LYS A 149 10.04 8.31 -4.56
N ARG A 150 10.88 8.19 -3.53
CA ARG A 150 10.81 8.93 -2.26
C ARG A 150 12.09 9.73 -2.06
N GLY A 151 12.01 10.80 -1.29
CA GLY A 151 13.14 11.66 -1.00
C GLY A 151 12.77 13.13 -1.07
N LYS A 152 13.57 13.96 -0.38
CA LYS A 152 13.33 15.40 -0.27
C LYS A 152 13.36 16.10 -1.64
N ASP A 153 14.33 15.74 -2.48
CA ASP A 153 14.64 16.50 -3.69
C ASP A 153 13.94 15.96 -4.95
N ASP A 154 13.60 14.66 -4.96
CA ASP A 154 13.10 13.97 -6.16
C ASP A 154 11.95 12.99 -5.88
N GLY A 155 11.42 12.97 -4.65
CA GLY A 155 10.25 12.18 -4.30
C GLY A 155 9.02 12.63 -5.09
N LEU A 156 8.27 11.67 -5.65
CA LEU A 156 7.13 11.97 -6.53
C LEU A 156 6.10 12.85 -5.82
N LEU A 157 5.72 12.48 -4.59
CA LEU A 157 4.75 13.25 -3.81
C LEU A 157 5.38 14.48 -3.17
N ARG A 158 6.70 14.51 -2.98
CA ARG A 158 7.41 15.65 -2.40
C ARG A 158 7.52 16.83 -3.36
N THR A 159 7.64 16.56 -4.66
CA THR A 159 7.80 17.58 -5.71
C THR A 159 6.50 17.88 -6.47
N MET A 160 5.42 17.13 -6.24
CA MET A 160 4.13 17.29 -6.92
C MET A 160 3.54 18.70 -6.77
N ASN A 161 2.97 19.26 -7.83
CA ASN A 161 2.29 20.56 -7.77
C ASN A 161 1.00 20.52 -6.92
N THR A 162 0.57 21.68 -6.41
CA THR A 162 -0.56 21.80 -5.48
C THR A 162 -1.85 21.18 -6.00
N GLU A 163 -2.24 21.46 -7.25
CA GLU A 163 -3.51 20.98 -7.78
C GLU A 163 -3.55 19.45 -7.89
N LYS A 164 -2.47 18.85 -8.41
CA LYS A 164 -2.36 17.40 -8.51
C LYS A 164 -2.24 16.78 -7.11
N LEU A 165 -1.51 17.40 -6.19
CA LEU A 165 -1.33 16.91 -4.83
C LEU A 165 -2.66 16.83 -4.06
N LEU A 166 -3.48 17.88 -4.13
CA LEU A 166 -4.80 17.92 -3.50
C LEU A 166 -5.77 16.86 -4.03
N LYS A 167 -5.60 16.40 -5.28
CA LYS A 167 -6.36 15.29 -5.87
C LYS A 167 -5.75 13.92 -5.57
N THR A 168 -4.43 13.86 -5.38
CA THR A 168 -3.67 12.62 -5.14
C THR A 168 -3.78 12.14 -3.69
N LEU A 169 -3.68 13.06 -2.72
CA LEU A 169 -3.75 12.73 -1.30
C LEU A 169 -5.04 12.01 -0.87
N PRO A 170 -6.24 12.38 -1.35
CA PRO A 170 -7.47 11.63 -1.09
C PRO A 170 -7.40 10.16 -1.53
N VAL A 171 -6.81 9.87 -2.70
CA VAL A 171 -6.69 8.50 -3.22
C VAL A 171 -5.75 7.68 -2.34
N LEU A 172 -4.62 8.27 -1.93
CA LEU A 172 -3.70 7.65 -0.99
C LEU A 172 -4.34 7.40 0.39
N GLN A 173 -5.10 8.38 0.91
CA GLN A 173 -5.86 8.23 2.15
C GLN A 173 -6.82 7.05 2.09
N GLN A 174 -7.58 6.93 1.00
CA GLN A 174 -8.55 5.86 0.82
C GLN A 174 -7.88 4.47 0.79
N GLN A 175 -6.76 4.33 0.08
CA GLN A 175 -5.98 3.09 0.07
C GLN A 175 -5.42 2.74 1.45
N LEU A 176 -4.92 3.74 2.19
CA LEU A 176 -4.42 3.54 3.55
C LEU A 176 -5.56 3.16 4.52
N ASP A 177 -6.74 3.78 4.38
CA ASP A 177 -7.90 3.44 5.21
C ASP A 177 -8.33 2.00 5.00
N ALA A 178 -8.43 1.55 3.74
CA ALA A 178 -8.78 0.16 3.43
C ALA A 178 -7.75 -0.84 4.00
N LEU A 179 -6.47 -0.46 4.10
CA LEU A 179 -5.43 -1.25 4.76
C LEU A 179 -5.68 -1.34 6.27
N LEU A 180 -5.89 -0.18 6.90
CA LEU A 180 -6.07 -0.08 8.35
C LEU A 180 -7.38 -0.74 8.82
N GLU A 181 -8.39 -0.84 7.96
CA GLU A 181 -9.61 -1.62 8.20
C GLU A 181 -9.38 -3.14 8.34
N PHE A 182 -8.17 -3.65 8.06
CA PHE A 182 -7.85 -5.04 8.40
C PHE A 182 -8.04 -5.32 9.89
N ASP A 183 -7.70 -4.34 10.73
CA ASP A 183 -8.06 -4.23 12.16
C ASP A 183 -8.01 -5.57 12.90
N CYS A 184 -6.81 -6.16 12.94
CA CYS A 184 -6.53 -7.46 13.52
C CYS A 184 -5.79 -7.26 14.84
N ALA A 185 -6.22 -7.97 15.88
CA ALA A 185 -5.54 -8.03 17.17
C ALA A 185 -4.43 -9.10 17.18
N PRO A 186 -3.41 -8.98 18.06
CA PRO A 186 -2.30 -9.93 18.13
C PRO A 186 -2.73 -11.39 18.31
N ASN A 187 -3.77 -11.63 19.11
CA ASN A 187 -4.31 -12.97 19.39
C ASN A 187 -5.10 -13.58 18.22
N GLU A 188 -5.46 -12.81 17.19
CA GLU A 188 -6.18 -13.30 16.01
C GLU A 188 -5.22 -13.83 14.93
N LEU A 189 -3.92 -13.52 15.04
CA LEU A 189 -2.84 -14.00 14.17
C LEU A 189 -2.43 -15.43 14.51
N THR A 190 -3.38 -16.34 14.41
CA THR A 190 -3.30 -17.71 14.97
C THR A 190 -2.68 -18.74 14.03
N ASN A 191 -2.48 -18.41 12.75
CA ASN A 191 -2.04 -19.38 11.74
C ASN A 191 -1.20 -18.73 10.62
N GLY A 192 -0.45 -19.56 9.89
CA GLY A 192 0.50 -19.09 8.89
C GLY A 192 -0.12 -18.35 7.68
N VAL A 193 -1.42 -18.51 7.41
CA VAL A 193 -2.09 -17.83 6.30
C VAL A 193 -2.37 -16.37 6.64
N ILE A 194 -3.01 -16.12 7.79
CA ILE A 194 -3.28 -14.76 8.25
C ILE A 194 -1.98 -14.01 8.59
N THR A 195 -0.97 -14.70 9.14
CA THR A 195 0.37 -14.13 9.35
C THR A 195 1.00 -13.68 8.03
N ALA A 196 0.94 -14.50 6.97
CA ALA A 196 1.48 -14.11 5.66
C ALA A 196 0.74 -12.90 5.06
N CYS A 197 -0.59 -12.85 5.21
CA CYS A 197 -1.39 -11.69 4.84
C CYS A 197 -0.93 -10.42 5.58
N PHE A 198 -0.86 -10.49 6.91
CA PHE A 198 -0.46 -9.37 7.76
C PHE A 198 0.93 -8.85 7.42
N MET A 199 1.89 -9.73 7.14
CA MET A 199 3.24 -9.32 6.74
C MET A 199 3.26 -8.52 5.43
N LEU A 200 2.41 -8.86 4.46
CA LEU A 200 2.27 -8.06 3.23
C LEU A 200 1.60 -6.72 3.50
N LEU A 201 0.55 -6.68 4.31
CA LEU A 201 -0.12 -5.44 4.73
C LEU A 201 0.84 -4.52 5.48
N PHE A 202 1.64 -5.06 6.40
CA PHE A 202 2.68 -4.32 7.11
C PHE A 202 3.67 -3.67 6.13
N LYS A 203 4.20 -4.45 5.18
CA LYS A 203 5.16 -3.94 4.19
C LYS A 203 4.57 -2.83 3.30
N ASP A 204 3.29 -2.90 2.97
CA ASP A 204 2.60 -1.84 2.23
C ASP A 204 2.28 -0.65 3.12
N LEU A 205 1.87 -0.85 4.37
CA LEU A 205 1.64 0.23 5.35
C LEU A 205 2.88 1.12 5.51
N ILE A 206 4.06 0.52 5.67
CA ILE A 206 5.32 1.27 5.79
C ILE A 206 5.55 2.15 4.56
N ARG A 207 5.31 1.61 3.36
CA ARG A 207 5.52 2.34 2.11
C ARG A 207 4.48 3.42 1.89
N LEU A 208 3.20 3.11 2.11
CA LEU A 208 2.08 4.04 1.99
C LEU A 208 2.21 5.18 2.99
N PHE A 209 2.53 4.90 4.26
CA PHE A 209 2.66 5.94 5.27
C PHE A 209 3.88 6.83 4.99
N ALA A 210 5.00 6.29 4.49
CA ALA A 210 6.12 7.11 4.02
C ALA A 210 5.72 8.05 2.86
N CYS A 211 5.03 7.50 1.86
CA CYS A 211 4.50 8.25 0.73
C CYS A 211 3.53 9.35 1.20
N TYR A 212 2.68 9.04 2.18
CA TYR A 212 1.69 9.95 2.72
C TYR A 212 2.35 11.11 3.49
N ASN A 213 3.39 10.83 4.27
CA ASN A 213 4.20 11.86 4.93
C ASN A 213 4.86 12.81 3.90
N ASP A 214 5.46 12.28 2.82
CA ASP A 214 6.04 13.12 1.76
C ASP A 214 5.01 14.08 1.15
N GLY A 215 3.80 13.57 0.88
CA GLY A 215 2.72 14.38 0.35
C GLY A 215 2.19 15.42 1.34
N VAL A 216 2.07 15.08 2.62
CA VAL A 216 1.65 16.04 3.66
C VAL A 216 2.69 17.12 3.90
N ILE A 217 3.98 16.79 3.89
CA ILE A 217 5.00 17.82 4.05
C ILE A 217 4.99 18.77 2.86
N ASN A 218 4.90 18.27 1.63
CA ASN A 218 4.74 19.11 0.43
C ASN A 218 3.49 20.01 0.51
N LEU A 219 2.38 19.47 1.02
CA LEU A 219 1.15 20.22 1.25
C LEU A 219 1.36 21.39 2.22
N LEU A 220 2.03 21.12 3.35
CA LEU A 220 2.34 22.12 4.38
C LEU A 220 3.35 23.16 3.91
N GLU A 221 4.35 22.77 3.10
CA GLU A 221 5.34 23.69 2.53
C GLU A 221 4.69 24.76 1.64
N LYS A 222 3.64 24.38 0.90
CA LYS A 222 2.91 25.22 -0.05
C LYS A 222 1.69 25.93 0.53
N TYR A 223 1.26 25.56 1.74
CA TYR A 223 -0.04 25.96 2.31
C TYR A 223 -0.27 27.48 2.31
N PHE A 224 0.73 28.26 2.73
CA PHE A 224 0.60 29.73 2.86
C PHE A 224 0.57 30.47 1.52
N ASP A 225 0.89 29.78 0.43
CA ASP A 225 0.82 30.29 -0.94
C ASP A 225 -0.47 29.84 -1.66
N MET A 226 -1.32 29.06 -0.99
CA MET A 226 -2.56 28.53 -1.57
C MET A 226 -3.70 29.55 -1.50
N ASN A 227 -4.66 29.43 -2.42
CA ASN A 227 -5.89 30.21 -2.33
C ASN A 227 -6.82 29.67 -1.23
N LYS A 228 -7.81 30.48 -0.83
CA LYS A 228 -8.77 30.14 0.23
C LYS A 228 -9.40 28.74 0.10
N LYS A 229 -9.80 28.32 -1.10
CA LYS A 229 -10.42 27.00 -1.33
C LYS A 229 -9.38 25.90 -1.08
N GLN A 230 -8.20 26.04 -1.67
CA GLN A 230 -7.10 25.10 -1.50
C GLN A 230 -6.63 25.00 -0.04
N CYS A 231 -6.55 26.11 0.71
CA CYS A 231 -6.24 26.09 2.14
C CYS A 231 -7.27 25.30 2.95
N LYS A 232 -8.55 25.39 2.58
CA LYS A 232 -9.63 24.66 3.25
C LYS A 232 -9.52 23.15 2.99
N ASP A 233 -9.30 22.78 1.73
CA ASP A 233 -9.10 21.38 1.32
C ASP A 233 -7.82 20.80 1.96
N ALA A 234 -6.72 21.55 1.95
CA ALA A 234 -5.44 21.15 2.54
C ALA A 234 -5.53 20.96 4.07
N LEU A 235 -6.25 21.85 4.76
CA LEU A 235 -6.44 21.75 6.21
C LEU A 235 -7.26 20.51 6.58
N ASP A 236 -8.32 20.21 5.83
CA ASP A 236 -9.11 18.98 6.02
C ASP A 236 -8.22 17.73 5.80
N LEU A 237 -7.40 17.71 4.75
CA LEU A 237 -6.45 16.64 4.51
C LEU A 237 -5.43 16.47 5.64
N TYR A 238 -4.91 17.56 6.20
CA TYR A 238 -3.97 17.51 7.32
C TYR A 238 -4.62 17.00 8.61
N LYS A 239 -5.84 17.46 8.94
CA LYS A 239 -6.59 16.92 10.09
C LYS A 239 -6.84 15.43 9.96
N LYS A 240 -7.24 14.98 8.77
CA LYS A 240 -7.38 13.57 8.41
C LYS A 240 -6.08 12.77 8.52
N PHE A 241 -4.94 13.39 8.19
CA PHE A 241 -3.62 12.78 8.39
C PHE A 241 -3.35 12.49 9.87
N LEU A 242 -3.59 13.46 10.76
CA LEU A 242 -3.35 13.29 12.20
C LEU A 242 -4.13 12.08 12.77
N VAL A 243 -5.41 11.94 12.44
CA VAL A 243 -6.23 10.78 12.87
C VAL A 243 -5.67 9.45 12.37
N ARG A 244 -5.13 9.41 11.15
CA ARG A 244 -4.55 8.18 10.59
C ARG A 244 -3.21 7.83 11.23
N MET A 245 -2.45 8.81 11.73
CA MET A 245 -1.22 8.53 12.48
C MET A 245 -1.50 7.64 13.69
N ASP A 246 -2.56 7.93 14.44
CA ASP A 246 -2.92 7.15 15.63
C ASP A 246 -3.23 5.69 15.26
N LYS A 247 -4.02 5.47 14.20
CA LYS A 247 -4.33 4.11 13.69
C LYS A 247 -3.09 3.36 13.18
N VAL A 248 -2.17 4.05 12.51
CA VAL A 248 -0.89 3.46 12.08
C VAL A 248 -0.09 3.01 13.30
N SER A 249 -0.07 3.82 14.37
CA SER A 249 0.57 3.47 15.65
C SER A 249 0.01 2.16 16.23
N GLU A 250 -1.31 2.01 16.23
CA GLU A 250 -1.99 0.80 16.71
C GLU A 250 -1.61 -0.43 15.87
N PHE A 251 -1.62 -0.31 14.54
CA PHE A 251 -1.17 -1.37 13.65
C PHE A 251 0.28 -1.79 13.94
N LEU A 252 1.18 -0.82 14.16
CA LEU A 252 2.58 -1.10 14.46
C LEU A 252 2.80 -1.80 15.82
N LYS A 253 1.93 -1.57 16.81
CA LYS A 253 1.99 -2.31 18.08
C LYS A 253 1.65 -3.80 17.87
N VAL A 254 0.70 -4.10 17.00
CA VAL A 254 0.39 -5.49 16.61
C VAL A 254 1.58 -6.11 15.91
N ALA A 255 2.22 -5.40 14.98
CA ALA A 255 3.45 -5.84 14.31
C ALA A 255 4.59 -6.14 15.31
N GLU A 256 4.82 -5.26 16.30
CA GLU A 256 5.83 -5.46 17.35
C GLU A 256 5.55 -6.74 18.16
N SER A 257 4.29 -7.03 18.49
CA SER A 257 3.91 -8.24 19.22
C SER A 257 4.19 -9.55 18.47
N MET A 258 4.36 -9.51 17.15
CA MET A 258 4.70 -10.67 16.33
C MET A 258 6.21 -10.93 16.27
N GLY A 259 7.03 -10.11 16.93
CA GLY A 259 8.48 -10.19 16.86
C GLY A 259 9.06 -9.59 15.58
N ILE A 260 8.33 -8.68 14.91
CA ILE A 260 8.94 -7.82 13.89
C ILE A 260 9.88 -6.87 14.62
N ASP A 261 11.18 -6.99 14.35
CA ASP A 261 12.22 -6.25 15.05
C ASP A 261 11.98 -4.73 14.97
N LYS A 262 12.27 -4.03 16.07
CA LYS A 262 12.18 -2.56 16.15
C LYS A 262 13.07 -1.84 15.12
N GLY A 263 14.03 -2.54 14.51
CA GLY A 263 14.85 -2.03 13.42
C GLY A 263 14.14 -2.08 12.05
N ASP A 264 13.22 -3.04 11.87
CA ASP A 264 12.39 -3.20 10.67
C ASP A 264 11.11 -2.35 10.76
N ILE A 265 10.72 -1.94 11.97
CA ILE A 265 9.71 -0.90 12.24
C ILE A 265 10.42 0.44 12.19
N PRO A 266 10.20 1.29 11.17
CA PRO A 266 10.84 2.59 11.09
C PRO A 266 10.50 3.43 12.33
N ASP A 267 11.37 4.38 12.71
CA ASP A 267 11.36 5.14 13.98
C ASP A 267 10.11 6.05 14.21
N LEU A 268 8.99 5.73 13.55
CA LEU A 268 7.63 6.17 13.80
C LEU A 268 7.28 6.17 15.28
N ALA A 269 7.69 5.15 16.03
CA ALA A 269 7.33 5.00 17.44
C ALA A 269 7.92 6.10 18.34
N LYS A 270 9.08 6.68 17.97
CA LYS A 270 9.66 7.84 18.70
C LYS A 270 9.09 9.16 18.20
N GLY A 271 8.91 9.30 16.88
CA GLY A 271 8.30 10.50 16.28
C GLY A 271 6.85 10.70 16.72
N LEU A 272 6.02 9.64 16.78
CA LEU A 272 4.62 9.72 17.21
C LEU A 272 4.47 10.02 18.70
N LYS A 273 5.31 9.45 19.57
CA LYS A 273 5.28 9.77 21.01
C LYS A 273 5.60 11.24 21.29
N ASN A 274 6.44 11.87 20.45
CA ASN A 274 6.82 13.27 20.59
C ASN A 274 5.90 14.21 19.79
N ASN A 275 5.24 13.73 18.72
CA ASN A 275 4.24 14.50 17.98
C ASN A 275 2.89 14.53 18.70
N SER A 276 2.45 13.53 19.45
CA SER A 276 1.09 13.55 20.00
C SER A 276 0.79 14.68 21.00
N THR A 277 1.79 15.43 21.49
CA THR A 277 1.57 16.40 22.59
C THR A 277 2.11 17.82 22.39
N SER A 278 2.83 18.17 21.31
CA SER A 278 3.33 19.57 21.18
C SER A 278 3.52 20.12 19.75
N ALA A 279 4.09 19.36 18.82
CA ALA A 279 4.38 19.87 17.46
C ALA A 279 3.17 19.98 16.51
N PRO A 280 2.16 19.09 16.52
CA PRO A 280 0.99 19.18 15.64
C PRO A 280 -0.01 20.26 16.05
N ALA A 281 -0.15 20.54 17.35
CA ALA A 281 -1.11 21.54 17.84
C ALA A 281 -0.71 22.94 17.37
N SER A 282 0.56 23.32 17.57
CA SER A 282 1.09 24.61 17.10
C SER A 282 1.05 24.75 15.57
N LEU A 283 1.32 23.67 14.82
CA LEU A 283 1.14 23.65 13.36
C LEU A 283 -0.32 23.82 12.97
N LEU A 284 -1.23 23.10 13.62
CA LEU A 284 -2.66 23.13 13.32
C LEU A 284 -3.24 24.54 13.57
N ASP A 285 -2.93 25.13 14.72
CA ASP A 285 -3.36 26.49 15.08
C ASP A 285 -2.88 27.52 14.05
N ALA A 286 -1.63 27.41 13.60
CA ALA A 286 -1.05 28.28 12.57
C ALA A 286 -1.79 28.16 11.23
N LEU A 287 -2.15 26.95 10.80
CA LEU A 287 -2.90 26.72 9.56
C LEU A 287 -4.33 27.28 9.68
N GLU A 288 -4.99 27.05 10.83
CA GLU A 288 -6.33 27.55 11.10
C GLU A 288 -6.38 29.08 11.14
N GLN A 289 -5.42 29.73 11.77
CA GLN A 289 -5.31 31.18 11.82
C GLN A 289 -5.10 31.79 10.44
N HIS A 290 -4.26 31.18 9.60
CA HIS A 290 -4.05 31.63 8.22
C HIS A 290 -5.35 31.54 7.40
N LEU A 291 -6.07 30.41 7.49
CA LEU A 291 -7.36 30.25 6.82
C LEU A 291 -8.40 31.26 7.33
N ALA A 292 -8.47 31.50 8.64
CA ALA A 292 -9.37 32.49 9.22
C ALA A 292 -9.11 33.91 8.70
N THR A 293 -7.82 34.26 8.52
CA THR A 293 -7.40 35.53 7.93
C THR A 293 -7.87 35.66 6.49
N LEU A 294 -7.74 34.60 5.68
CA LEU A 294 -8.28 34.54 4.31
C LEU A 294 -9.81 34.55 4.26
N GLU A 295 -10.50 34.10 5.32
CA GLU A 295 -11.96 34.17 5.44
C GLU A 295 -12.49 35.57 5.77
N GLY A 296 -11.62 36.54 6.10
CA GLY A 296 -12.03 37.87 6.52
C GLY A 296 -12.62 37.91 7.94
N LYS A 297 -12.51 36.82 8.71
CA LYS A 297 -12.81 36.82 10.13
C LYS A 297 -11.67 37.53 10.85
N LYS A 298 -11.93 38.73 11.38
CA LYS A 298 -11.00 39.43 12.29
C LYS A 298 -10.69 38.52 13.48
N ALA A 299 -9.55 37.83 13.44
CA ALA A 299 -8.93 37.29 14.63
C ALA A 299 -8.50 38.47 15.50
N GLY A 300 -8.70 38.36 16.82
CA GLY A 300 -8.37 39.41 17.79
C GLY A 300 -6.95 39.94 17.62
N ALA A 301 -6.80 41.24 17.91
CA ALA A 301 -5.64 42.07 17.66
C ALA A 301 -4.26 41.38 17.83
N THR A 302 -3.58 41.19 16.72
CA THR A 302 -2.16 41.52 16.47
C THR A 302 -1.91 41.27 14.99
N THR A 303 -1.74 42.35 14.24
CA THR A 303 -1.42 42.29 12.81
C THR A 303 -0.03 41.67 12.62
N PRO A 304 0.10 40.68 11.73
CA PRO A 304 1.07 40.85 10.65
C PRO A 304 0.35 40.73 9.30
N THR A 305 0.36 41.83 8.57
CA THR A 305 0.22 41.83 7.11
C THR A 305 1.41 41.08 6.53
N GLY A 306 1.22 39.82 6.15
CA GLY A 306 2.20 39.05 5.40
C GLY A 306 1.69 37.67 5.07
N THR A 307 1.82 37.28 3.80
CA THR A 307 1.81 35.89 3.30
C THR A 307 2.95 35.04 3.88
N SER A 308 3.61 35.50 4.95
CA SER A 308 4.79 34.89 5.54
C SER A 308 4.42 33.81 6.55
N LYS A 309 5.08 32.64 6.42
CA LYS A 309 4.98 31.51 7.35
C LYS A 309 5.22 31.98 8.80
N PRO A 310 4.41 31.54 9.78
CA PRO A 310 4.58 31.94 11.18
C PRO A 310 5.92 31.49 11.76
N VAL A 311 6.44 32.25 12.73
CA VAL A 311 7.72 31.97 13.39
C VAL A 311 7.69 30.57 14.01
N GLY A 312 8.70 29.75 13.71
CA GLY A 312 8.78 28.36 14.20
C GLY A 312 8.09 27.31 13.32
N PHE A 313 7.24 27.71 12.36
CA PHE A 313 6.56 26.78 11.44
C PHE A 313 7.57 25.91 10.66
N THR A 314 8.59 26.54 10.08
CA THR A 314 9.66 25.83 9.35
C THR A 314 10.40 24.85 10.25
N SER A 315 10.60 25.18 11.53
CA SER A 315 11.26 24.28 12.48
C SER A 315 10.38 23.07 12.80
N ALA A 316 9.07 23.27 13.05
CA ALA A 316 8.12 22.19 13.28
C ALA A 316 7.99 21.27 12.06
N LEU A 317 7.97 21.86 10.85
CA LEU A 317 7.96 21.12 9.59
C LEU A 317 9.26 20.33 9.36
N ASN A 318 10.40 20.90 9.74
CA ASN A 318 11.70 20.21 9.71
C ASN A 318 11.75 19.05 10.69
N THR A 319 11.13 19.16 11.88
CA THR A 319 10.99 18.03 12.82
C THR A 319 10.16 16.90 12.22
N MET A 320 9.04 17.24 11.56
CA MET A 320 8.22 16.26 10.85
C MET A 320 8.97 15.61 9.69
N THR A 321 9.79 16.38 8.97
CA THR A 321 10.67 15.88 7.90
C THR A 321 11.80 15.02 8.45
N SER A 322 12.38 15.36 9.60
CA SER A 322 13.49 14.60 10.20
C SER A 322 13.03 13.25 10.79
N ASN A 323 11.76 13.17 11.17
CA ASN A 323 11.10 11.94 11.60
C ASN A 323 10.49 11.14 10.43
N THR A 324 10.73 11.54 9.17
CA THR A 324 10.27 10.75 8.02
C THR A 324 11.06 9.46 7.89
N PHE A 325 10.36 8.45 7.36
CA PHE A 325 10.92 7.18 6.94
C PHE A 325 12.13 7.34 6.02
N ASN A 326 13.32 7.38 6.60
CA ASN A 326 14.44 6.71 5.94
C ASN A 326 14.22 5.22 6.16
N VAL A 327 13.64 4.54 5.16
CA VAL A 327 13.93 3.12 5.00
C VAL A 327 15.45 3.06 4.98
N SER A 328 16.02 2.50 6.05
CA SER A 328 17.45 2.53 6.29
C SER A 328 18.15 2.03 5.03
N ASP A 329 19.30 2.62 4.70
CA ASP A 329 20.09 2.11 3.58
C ASP A 329 20.47 0.64 3.78
N THR A 330 20.41 0.15 5.03
CA THR A 330 20.46 -1.26 5.41
C THR A 330 19.25 -2.07 4.93
N GLU A 331 18.02 -1.59 5.05
CA GLU A 331 16.83 -2.31 4.55
C GLU A 331 16.74 -2.22 3.01
N LYS A 332 17.12 -1.08 2.42
CA LYS A 332 17.30 -0.98 0.95
C LYS A 332 18.39 -1.94 0.47
N ARG A 333 19.54 -1.99 1.15
CA ARG A 333 20.62 -2.95 0.86
C ARG A 333 20.19 -4.37 1.08
N ARG A 334 19.44 -4.69 2.14
CA ARG A 334 18.98 -6.05 2.42
C ARG A 334 18.02 -6.54 1.34
N ILE A 335 17.11 -5.68 0.88
CA ILE A 335 16.23 -6.01 -0.26
C ILE A 335 17.03 -6.18 -1.55
N LEU A 336 17.98 -5.28 -1.83
CA LEU A 336 18.87 -5.34 -3.01
C LEU A 336 19.89 -6.49 -2.95
N ASP A 337 20.33 -6.90 -1.76
CA ASP A 337 21.26 -8.00 -1.52
C ASP A 337 20.52 -9.33 -1.55
N GLU A 338 19.29 -9.41 -1.03
CA GLU A 338 18.39 -10.54 -1.26
C GLU A 338 18.11 -10.70 -2.77
N GLU A 339 17.97 -9.60 -3.52
CA GLU A 339 17.80 -9.57 -4.97
C GLU A 339 19.08 -9.98 -5.74
N ASN A 340 20.24 -9.44 -5.37
CA ASN A 340 21.53 -9.77 -6.00
C ASN A 340 22.00 -11.19 -5.70
N GLN A 341 21.80 -11.70 -4.48
CA GLN A 341 22.06 -13.11 -4.15
C GLN A 341 21.11 -14.06 -4.87
N HIS A 342 19.95 -13.57 -5.33
CA HIS A 342 19.01 -14.35 -6.13
C HIS A 342 19.40 -14.36 -7.61
N LEU A 343 19.86 -13.22 -8.15
CA LEU A 343 20.42 -13.11 -9.50
C LEU A 343 21.69 -13.93 -9.70
N GLU A 344 22.58 -13.98 -8.70
CA GLU A 344 23.81 -14.79 -8.74
C GLU A 344 23.54 -16.31 -8.64
N LYS A 345 22.37 -16.72 -8.14
CA LYS A 345 21.94 -18.13 -8.12
C LYS A 345 21.19 -18.57 -9.39
N LEU A 346 20.94 -17.63 -10.31
CA LEU A 346 20.25 -17.84 -11.59
C LEU A 346 21.19 -17.71 -12.81
N LYS A 347 22.47 -17.40 -12.59
CA LYS A 347 23.56 -17.67 -13.53
C LYS A 347 24.13 -19.06 -13.24
#